data_AF-A0A4V1BGU2-F1
#
_entry.id   AF-A0A4V1BGU2-F1
#
_cell.length_a   1.000
_cell.length_b   1.000
_cell.length_c   1.000
_cell.angle_alpha   90.00
_cell.angle_beta   90.00
_cell.angle_gamma   90.00
#
_symmetry.space_group_name_H-M   'P 1'
#
loop_
_entity.id
_entity.type
_entity.pdbx_description
1 polymer ?
#
loop_
_entity_poly.entity_id
_entity_poly.type
_entity_poly.pdbx_seq_one_letter_code
_entity_poly.pdbx_strand_id
1 'polypeptide(L)'
;MSDMNKRNLVYFENPSMRGLYDAMEEWQAATDRRLLSISVQQDRDNYCAIALTNPTEVVITSADGHNHANVSRFGTLAVDGV
;
A
#
# COMPACT_ATOMS: atom_id res chain seq x y z
N MET A 1 -11.53 -11.75 -9.17
CA MET A 1 -10.51 -11.06 -8.34
C MET A 1 -11.25 -10.23 -7.32
N SER A 2 -11.20 -10.65 -6.05
CA SER A 2 -12.05 -10.13 -4.98
C SER A 2 -11.70 -8.66 -4.66
N ASP A 3 -12.67 -7.88 -4.17
CA ASP A 3 -12.58 -6.45 -3.87
C ASP A 3 -11.42 -6.02 -2.92
N MET A 4 -10.64 -6.97 -2.40
CA MET A 4 -9.46 -6.74 -1.56
C MET A 4 -8.32 -5.98 -2.27
N ASN A 5 -8.26 -5.96 -3.60
CA ASN A 5 -7.28 -5.15 -4.34
C ASN A 5 -7.68 -3.67 -4.43
N LYS A 6 -8.95 -3.33 -4.12
CA LYS A 6 -9.44 -1.93 -4.20
C LYS A 6 -9.27 -1.15 -2.90
N ARG A 7 -8.92 -1.82 -1.79
CA ARG A 7 -8.75 -1.18 -0.48
C ARG A 7 -7.28 -1.19 -0.11
N ASN A 8 -6.66 -0.02 -0.24
CA ASN A 8 -5.27 0.21 0.16
C ASN A 8 -5.16 1.02 1.45
N LEU A 9 -6.27 1.23 2.19
CA LEU A 9 -6.31 2.03 3.40
C LEU A 9 -6.60 1.12 4.60
N VAL A 10 -5.79 1.24 5.67
CA VAL A 10 -5.94 0.50 6.92
C VAL A 10 -5.85 1.48 8.09
N TYR A 11 -6.68 1.26 9.11
CA TYR A 11 -6.69 2.07 10.32
C TYR A 11 -6.24 1.24 11.52
N PHE A 12 -5.43 1.85 12.38
CA PHE A 12 -4.98 1.28 13.64
C PHE A 12 -5.21 2.28 14.76
N GLU A 13 -5.50 1.78 15.96
CA GLU A 13 -5.55 2.62 17.16
C GLU A 13 -5.00 1.89 18.37
N ASN A 14 -4.31 2.63 19.23
CA ASN A 14 -3.82 2.11 20.48
C ASN A 14 -3.55 3.24 21.49
N PRO A 15 -3.76 3.01 22.80
CA PRO A 15 -3.40 3.98 23.85
C PRO A 15 -1.90 4.32 23.93
N SER A 16 -1.04 3.56 23.26
CA SER A 16 0.40 3.80 23.24
C SER A 16 0.98 3.66 21.84
N MET A 17 2.02 4.45 21.54
CA MET A 17 2.77 4.31 20.30
C MET A 17 3.40 2.91 20.12
N ARG A 18 3.80 2.26 21.22
CA ARG A 18 4.34 0.89 21.18
C ARG A 18 3.27 -0.11 20.77
N GLY A 19 2.10 -0.08 21.41
CA GLY A 19 1.01 -0.98 21.04
C GLY A 19 0.47 -0.69 19.64
N LEU A 20 0.53 0.56 19.17
CA LEU A 20 0.21 0.90 17.79
C LEU A 20 1.19 0.24 16.81
N TYR A 21 2.49 0.28 17.13
CA TYR A 21 3.52 -0.41 16.35
C TYR A 21 3.31 -1.92 16.32
N ASP A 22 3.08 -2.55 17.48
CA ASP A 22 2.87 -3.99 17.57
C ASP A 22 1.62 -4.42 16.77
N ALA A 23 0.53 -3.64 16.81
CA ALA A 23 -0.67 -3.89 16.01
C ALA A 23 -0.41 -3.79 14.49
N MET A 24 0.43 -2.85 14.06
CA MET A 24 0.83 -2.73 12.65
C MET A 24 1.71 -3.92 12.21
N GLU A 25 2.65 -4.36 13.04
CA GLU A 25 3.49 -5.54 12.77
C GLU A 25 2.66 -6.82 12.68
N GLU A 26 1.76 -7.05 13.64
CA GLU A 26 0.87 -8.22 13.64
C GLU A 26 0.00 -8.27 12.39
N TRP A 27 -0.56 -7.13 11.99
CA TRP A 27 -1.36 -7.03 10.77
C TRP A 27 -0.56 -7.34 9.51
N GLN A 28 0.69 -6.84 9.39
CA GLN A 28 1.55 -7.14 8.25
C GLN A 28 1.86 -8.63 8.16
N ALA A 29 2.18 -9.26 9.29
CA ALA A 29 2.45 -10.71 9.36
C ALA A 29 1.20 -11.55 9.02
N ALA A 30 0.02 -11.15 9.50
CA ALA A 30 -1.23 -11.88 9.28
C ALA A 30 -1.77 -11.79 7.84
N THR A 31 -1.44 -10.71 7.13
CA THR A 31 -1.99 -10.45 5.79
C THR A 31 -1.00 -10.66 4.65
N ASP A 32 0.27 -10.91 4.96
CA ASP A 32 1.38 -10.96 3.99
C ASP A 32 1.42 -9.70 3.09
N ARG A 33 1.09 -8.55 3.68
CA ARG A 33 1.08 -7.23 3.01
C ARG A 33 1.98 -6.26 3.75
N ARG A 34 2.64 -5.39 2.99
CA ARG A 34 3.48 -4.32 3.51
C ARG A 34 2.71 -3.00 3.58
N LEU A 35 2.90 -2.26 4.67
CA LEU A 35 2.51 -0.86 4.78
C LEU A 35 3.49 -0.01 3.97
N LEU A 36 2.97 0.76 3.02
CA LEU A 36 3.72 1.67 2.15
C LEU A 36 3.94 3.04 2.80
N SER A 37 2.91 3.55 3.46
CA SER A 37 2.93 4.87 4.09
C SER A 37 2.08 4.84 5.36
N ILE A 38 2.48 5.57 6.39
CA ILE A 38 1.81 5.61 7.69
C ILE A 38 1.73 7.07 8.14
N SER A 39 0.54 7.52 8.51
CA SER A 39 0.33 8.80 9.18
C SER A 39 -0.23 8.54 10.56
N VAL A 40 0.50 8.95 11.60
CA VAL A 40 0.08 8.80 13.00
C VAL A 40 -0.34 10.16 13.54
N GLN A 41 -1.47 10.19 14.24
CA GLN A 41 -1.99 11.36 14.94
C GLN A 41 -2.44 10.93 16.35
N GLN A 42 -2.36 11.84 17.31
CA GLN A 42 -2.97 11.63 18.61
C GLN A 42 -4.43 12.10 18.56
N ASP A 43 -5.36 11.24 18.99
CA ASP A 43 -6.78 11.58 19.17
C ASP A 43 -7.19 11.23 20.60
N ARG A 44 -7.43 12.27 21.41
CA ARG A 44 -7.65 12.17 22.87
C ARG A 44 -6.53 11.37 23.56
N ASP A 45 -6.89 10.28 24.21
CA ASP A 45 -5.99 9.41 24.99
C ASP A 45 -5.36 8.29 24.13
N ASN A 46 -5.62 8.28 22.82
CA ASN A 46 -5.13 7.26 21.91
C ASN A 46 -4.22 7.84 20.83
N TYR A 47 -3.40 6.96 20.26
CA TYR A 47 -2.72 7.16 19.00
C TYR A 47 -3.48 6.42 17.90
N CYS A 48 -3.72 7.12 16.81
CA CYS A 48 -4.43 6.62 15.64
C CYS A 48 -3.49 6.66 14.44
N ALA A 49 -3.47 5.60 13.64
CA ALA A 49 -2.74 5.56 12.38
C ALA A 49 -3.66 5.27 11.21
N ILE A 50 -3.51 6.04 10.14
CA ILE A 50 -3.98 5.68 8.81
C ILE A 50 -2.77 5.24 8.02
N ALA A 51 -2.80 3.99 7.54
CA ALA A 51 -1.74 3.42 6.74
C ALA A 51 -2.22 3.09 5.33
N LEU A 52 -1.36 3.32 4.35
CA LEU A 52 -1.54 2.87 2.98
C LEU A 52 -0.81 1.55 2.79
N THR A 53 -1.45 0.57 2.16
CA THR A 53 -0.81 -0.69 1.75
C THR A 53 -0.42 -0.60 0.29
N ASN A 54 0.61 -1.34 -0.13
CA ASN A 54 0.83 -1.51 -1.56
C ASN A 54 -0.40 -2.21 -2.17
N PRO A 55 -0.95 -1.70 -3.29
CA PRO A 55 -1.82 -2.49 -4.14
C PRO A 55 -1.05 -3.75 -4.54
N THR A 56 -1.70 -4.90 -4.43
CA THR A 56 -1.18 -6.21 -4.85
C THR A 56 -1.01 -6.29 -6.37
N GLU A 57 -1.63 -5.39 -7.12
CA GLU A 57 -1.53 -5.27 -8.58
C GLU A 57 -1.25 -3.80 -8.93
N VAL A 58 -0.11 -3.56 -9.57
CA VAL A 58 0.25 -2.26 -10.12
C VAL A 58 0.33 -2.41 -11.65
N VAL A 59 -0.45 -1.63 -12.38
CA VAL A 59 -0.40 -1.59 -13.85
C VAL A 59 0.40 -0.36 -14.24
N ILE A 60 1.53 -0.57 -14.92
CA ILE A 60 2.34 0.52 -15.47
C ILE A 60 1.79 0.84 -16.85
N THR A 61 1.35 2.08 -17.03
CA THR A 61 0.73 2.55 -18.29
C THR A 61 1.37 3.82 -18.82
N SER A 62 1.01 4.20 -20.04
CA SER A 62 1.32 5.51 -20.63
C SER A 62 0.65 6.63 -19.84
N ALA A 63 1.10 7.86 -20.07
CA ALA A 63 0.58 9.05 -19.38
C ALA A 63 -0.94 9.23 -19.55
N ASP A 64 -1.50 8.77 -20.67
CA ASP A 64 -2.93 8.78 -20.97
C ASP A 64 -3.66 7.48 -20.56
N GLY A 65 -2.94 6.49 -20.05
CA GLY A 65 -3.48 5.22 -19.58
C GLY A 65 -3.77 4.16 -20.66
N HIS A 66 -3.52 4.43 -21.94
CA HIS A 66 -3.93 3.52 -23.03
C HIS A 66 -2.95 2.38 -23.32
N ASN A 67 -1.64 2.59 -23.14
CA ASN A 67 -0.61 1.59 -23.41
C ASN A 67 -0.08 1.01 -22.10
N HIS A 68 0.12 -0.31 -22.05
CA HIS A 68 0.72 -0.98 -20.89
C HIS A 68 2.23 -1.15 -21.10
N ALA A 69 2.98 -1.27 -20.02
CA ALA A 69 4.40 -1.55 -20.10
C ALA A 69 4.69 -2.94 -20.71
N ASN A 70 5.76 -3.02 -21.50
CA ASN A 70 6.26 -4.26 -22.09
C ASN A 70 7.72 -4.48 -21.70
N VAL A 71 8.15 -5.75 -21.67
CA VAL A 71 9.55 -6.15 -21.42
C VAL A 71 10.21 -6.45 -22.75
N SER A 72 11.23 -5.66 -23.11
CA SER A 72 11.99 -5.87 -24.34
C SER A 72 12.93 -7.07 -24.24
N ARG A 73 13.42 -7.56 -25.38
CA ARG A 73 14.45 -8.62 -25.44
C ARG A 73 15.77 -8.28 -24.73
N PHE A 74 15.98 -7.00 -24.40
CA PHE A 74 17.17 -6.51 -23.71
C PHE A 74 16.95 -6.34 -22.19
N GLY A 75 15.79 -6.75 -21.66
CA GLY A 75 15.46 -6.65 -20.24
C GLY A 75 14.99 -5.26 -19.80
N THR A 76 14.62 -4.39 -20.74
CA THR A 76 14.08 -3.06 -20.43
C THR A 76 12.58 -3.14 -20.21
N LEU A 77 12.09 -2.58 -19.10
CA LEU A 77 10.67 -2.31 -18.88
C LEU A 77 10.36 -0.88 -19.35
N ALA A 78 9.55 -0.76 -20.39
CA ALA A 78 9.17 0.54 -20.96
C ALA A 78 7.69 0.54 -21.33
N VAL A 79 7.11 1.73 -21.33
CA VAL A 79 5.82 1.96 -21.97
C VAL A 79 6.10 2.57 -23.33
N ASP A 80 5.55 1.97 -24.38
CA ASP A 80 5.66 2.54 -25.72
C ASP A 80 4.92 3.88 -25.75
N GLY A 81 5.69 4.97 -25.85
CA GLY A 81 5.17 6.30 -26.12
C GLY A 81 4.76 6.42 -27.58
N VAL A 82 3.72 7.22 -27.84
CA VAL A 82 3.41 7.70 -29.19
C VAL A 82 4.52 8.61 -29.68
#